data_AF-A0A9E5NGB3-F1
#
_entry.id   AF-A0A9E5NGB3-F1
#
_cell.length_a   1.000
_cell.length_b   1.000
_cell.length_c   1.000
_cell.angle_alpha   90.00
_cell.angle_beta   90.00
_cell.angle_gamma   90.00
#
_symmetry.space_group_name_H-M   'P 1'
#
loop_
_entity.id
_entity.type
_entity.pdbx_description
1 polymer ?
#
loop_
_entity_poly.entity_id
_entity_poly.type
_entity_poly.pdbx_seq_one_letter_code
_entity_poly.pdbx_strand_id
1 'polypeptide(L)' 'AILREPKGVAATLRLMHELGVLGAYIPEFASLTCLVQYDLYHKYTVDVHTLLALEHL' A
#
# COMPACT_ATOMS: atom_id res chain seq x y z
N ALA A 1 0.79 13.72 10.61
CA ALA A 1 0.23 14.69 9.65
C ALA A 1 -0.69 13.95 8.68
N ILE A 2 -0.20 13.07 7.80
CA ILE A 2 -1.03 12.34 6.81
C ILE A 2 -2.10 11.44 7.45
N LEU A 3 -1.73 10.54 8.37
CA LEU A 3 -2.67 9.57 8.98
C LEU A 3 -3.75 10.20 9.87
N ARG A 4 -3.69 11.50 10.13
CA ARG A 4 -4.69 12.23 10.92
C ARG A 4 -5.72 12.94 10.04
N GLU A 5 -5.51 12.97 8.73
CA GLU A 5 -6.43 13.64 7.82
C GLU A 5 -7.71 12.81 7.66
N PRO A 6 -8.88 13.46 7.65
CA PRO A 6 -10.17 12.77 7.53
C PRO A 6 -10.39 12.17 6.13
N LYS A 7 -9.59 12.56 5.14
CA LYS A 7 -9.70 12.13 3.75
C LYS A 7 -8.32 12.12 3.08
N GLY A 8 -8.20 11.38 1.98
CA GLY A 8 -7.00 11.40 1.13
C GLY A 8 -5.80 10.64 1.69
N VAL A 9 -5.95 9.95 2.83
CA VAL A 9 -4.89 9.12 3.43
C VAL A 9 -4.45 8.04 2.45
N ALA A 10 -5.40 7.26 1.91
CA ALA A 10 -5.08 6.18 0.98
C ALA A 10 -4.42 6.68 -0.31
N ALA A 11 -4.93 7.77 -0.89
CA ALA A 11 -4.35 8.39 -2.09
C ALA A 11 -2.91 8.87 -1.85
N THR A 12 -2.64 9.47 -0.68
CA THR A 12 -1.30 9.93 -0.31
C THR A 12 -0.36 8.75 -0.11
N LEU A 13 -0.81 7.68 0.57
CA LEU A 13 -0.01 6.48 0.77
C LEU A 13 0.28 5.75 -0.56
N ARG A 14 -0.67 5.73 -1.50
CA ARG A 14 -0.46 5.21 -2.85
C ARG A 14 0.61 6.02 -3.61
N LEU A 15 0.54 7.35 -3.55
CA LEU A 15 1.57 8.20 -4.16
C LEU A 15 2.95 7.99 -3.50
N MET A 16 3.00 7.84 -2.18
CA MET A 16 4.24 7.53 -1.48
C MET A 16 4.80 6.17 -1.90
N HIS A 17 3.95 5.17 -2.16
CA HIS A 17 4.38 3.87 -2.69
C HIS A 17 4.97 3.98 -4.10
N GLU A 18 4.27 4.66 -5.01
CA GLU A 18 4.70 4.86 -6.40
C GLU A 18 6.03 5.63 -6.49
N LEU A 19 6.26 6.57 -5.58
CA LEU A 19 7.51 7.33 -5.49
C LEU A 19 8.61 6.63 -4.66
N GLY A 20 8.34 5.43 -4.13
CA GLY A 20 9.27 4.69 -3.26
C GLY A 20 9.45 5.25 -1.85
N VAL A 21 8.80 6.37 -1.53
CA VAL A 21 8.85 7.01 -0.20
C VAL A 21 8.27 6.10 0.86
N LEU A 22 7.17 5.39 0.57
CA LEU A 22 6.51 4.52 1.56
C LEU A 22 7.41 3.35 1.96
N GLY A 23 8.06 2.70 0.99
CA GLY A 23 9.01 1.63 1.26
C GLY A 23 10.30 2.12 1.92
N ALA A 24 10.77 3.33 1.60
CA ALA A 24 11.91 3.94 2.29
C ALA A 24 11.58 4.29 3.76
N TYR A 25 10.33 4.68 4.02
CA TYR A 25 9.86 5.05 5.36
C TYR A 25 9.48 3.83 6.22
N ILE A 26 8.94 2.78 5.60
CA ILE A 26 8.58 1.50 6.22
C ILE A 26 9.25 0.37 5.42
N PRO A 27 10.48 -0.03 5.77
CA PRO A 27 11.24 -1.05 5.04
C PRO A 27 10.51 -2.41 4.96
N GLU A 28 9.70 -2.74 5.96
CA GLU A 28 8.86 -3.94 5.96
C GLU A 28 7.77 -3.88 4.90
N PHE A 29 7.32 -2.69 4.50
CA PHE A 29 6.40 -2.53 3.38
C PHE A 29 7.13 -2.68 2.04
N ALA A 30 8.40 -2.25 1.97
CA ALA A 30 9.20 -2.40 0.76
C ALA A 30 9.35 -3.87 0.35
N SER A 31 9.50 -4.79 1.32
CA SER A 31 9.60 -6.23 1.05
C SER A 31 8.31 -6.85 0.51
N LEU A 32 7.17 -6.16 0.63
CA LEU A 32 5.88 -6.60 0.09
C LEU A 32 5.64 -6.13 -1.35
N THR A 33 6.50 -5.24 -1.87
CA THR A 33 6.38 -4.69 -3.23
C THR A 33 6.44 -5.82 -4.25
N CYS A 34 5.41 -5.91 -5.11
CA CYS A 34 5.28 -6.98 -6.10
C CYS A 34 5.26 -8.41 -5.52
N LEU A 35 4.99 -8.57 -4.21
CA LEU A 35 4.87 -9.89 -3.60
C LEU A 35 3.53 -10.52 -4.00
N VAL A 36 3.59 -11.61 -4.76
CA VAL A 36 2.42 -12.38 -5.21
C VAL A 36 2.27 -13.62 -4.34
N GLN A 37 1.04 -13.89 -3.90
CA GLN A 37 0.64 -15.20 -3.40
C GLN A 37 -0.06 -15.97 -4.53
N TYR A 38 0.42 -17.17 -4.84
CA TYR A 38 -0.13 -17.99 -5.92
C TYR A 38 -1.27 -18.87 -5.39
N ASP A 39 -2.48 -18.32 -5.39
CA ASP A 39 -3.70 -19.10 -5.22
C ASP A 39 -4.87 -18.50 -6.01
N LEU A 40 -6.01 -19.20 -5.98
CA LEU A 40 -7.22 -18.86 -6.75
C LEU A 40 -7.87 -17.53 -6.33
N TYR A 41 -7.52 -16.99 -5.16
CA TYR A 41 -8.18 -15.83 -4.57
C TYR A 41 -7.30 -14.57 -4.58
N HIS A 42 -5.98 -14.70 -4.75
CA HIS A 42 -5.05 -13.58 -4.76
C HIS A 42 -4.92 -12.93 -6.14
N LYS A 43 -5.81 -11.96 -6.40
CA LYS A 43 -5.82 -11.15 -7.63
C LYS A 43 -4.78 -10.03 -7.65
N TYR A 44 -4.41 -9.53 -6.48
CA TYR A 44 -3.50 -8.39 -6.33
C TYR A 44 -2.25 -8.83 -5.55
N THR A 45 -1.12 -8.21 -5.86
CA THR A 45 0.08 -8.31 -5.01
C THR A 45 -0.24 -7.76 -3.63
N VAL A 46 0.51 -8.21 -2.62
CA VAL A 46 0.25 -7.86 -1.20
C VAL A 46 0.21 -6.35 -1.01
N ASP A 47 1.19 -5.61 -1.55
CA ASP A 47 1.24 -4.15 -1.51
C ASP A 47 -0.01 -3.49 -2.13
N VAL A 48 -0.43 -3.93 -3.31
CA VAL A 48 -1.62 -3.40 -3.99
C VAL A 48 -2.89 -3.72 -3.20
N HIS A 49 -3.01 -4.93 -2.66
CA HIS A 49 -4.16 -5.33 -1.86
C HIS A 49 -4.26 -4.52 -0.57
N THR A 50 -3.14 -4.28 0.11
CA THR A 50 -3.10 -3.45 1.32
C THR A 50 -3.52 -2.02 1.03
N LEU A 51 -3.01 -1.39 -0.03
CA LEU A 51 -3.39 -0.03 -0.40
C LEU A 51 -4.86 0.07 -0.81
N LEU A 52 -5.38 -0.93 -1.53
CA LEU A 52 -6.80 -0.99 -1.89
C LEU A 52 -7.70 -1.14 -0.65
N ALA A 53 -7.28 -1.92 0.34
CA ALA A 53 -8.03 -2.04 1.59
C ALA A 53 -8.16 -0.68 2.30
N LEU A 54 -7.09 0.12 2.33
CA LEU A 54 -7.10 1.47 2.92
C LEU A 54 -8.03 2.44 2.17
N GLU A 55 -8.30 2.24 0.88
CA GLU A 55 -9.26 3.07 0.12
C GLU A 55 -10.72 2.81 0.53
N HIS A 56 -10.99 1.68 1.18
CA HIS A 56 -12.34 1.26 1.59
C HIS A 56 -12.59 1.40 3.10
N LEU A 57 -11.65 2.01 3.84
CA LEU A 57 -11.81 2.37 5.26
C LEU A 57 -12.38 3.79 5.39
#